data_AF-U4KM10-F1
#
_entry.id   AF-U4KM10-F1
#
_cell.length_a   1.000
_cell.length_b   1.000
_cell.length_c   1.000
_cell.angle_alpha   90.00
_cell.angle_beta   90.00
_cell.angle_gamma   90.00
#
_symmetry.space_group_name_H-M   'P 1'
#
loop_
_entity.id
_entity.type
_entity.pdbx_description
1 polymer ?
#
loop_
_entity_poly.entity_id
_entity_poly.type
_entity_poly.pdbx_seq_one_letter_code
_entity_poly.pdbx_strand_id
1 'polypeptide(L)'
;MVKELIIIGNGTHSKVVSEIAVENGYTATGFIESSNNQKNTLGTLSDIDHIKFKYPNALFFIALGSNEFIKEIAIKHPDLVYRTLISKSAYVSPSASIKEGTVIMHRAVVNTNATIGSHSIINTGAII
;
A
#
# COMPACT_ATOMS: atom_id res chain seq x y z
N MET A 1 3.57 -16.00 -11.90
CA MET A 1 2.35 -15.19 -12.13
C MET A 1 2.53 -13.85 -11.41
N VAL A 2 2.32 -12.74 -12.11
CA VAL A 2 2.30 -11.40 -11.49
C VAL A 2 1.05 -11.30 -10.61
N LYS A 3 1.17 -10.82 -9.38
CA LYS A 3 0.03 -10.72 -8.46
C LYS A 3 -0.64 -9.36 -8.62
N GLU A 4 -1.97 -9.36 -8.65
CA GLU A 4 -2.79 -8.14 -8.73
C GLU A 4 -2.76 -7.40 -7.39
N LEU A 5 -2.42 -6.11 -7.43
CA LEU A 5 -2.48 -5.20 -6.29
C LEU A 5 -3.51 -4.11 -6.58
N ILE A 6 -4.52 -4.01 -5.71
CA ILE A 6 -5.52 -2.95 -5.72
C ILE A 6 -5.10 -1.88 -4.72
N ILE A 7 -5.07 -0.63 -5.16
CA ILE A 7 -4.61 0.50 -4.35
C ILE A 7 -5.83 1.31 -3.89
N ILE A 8 -5.99 1.46 -2.59
CA ILE A 8 -7.02 2.29 -1.97
C ILE A 8 -6.47 3.71 -1.84
N GLY A 9 -6.88 4.59 -2.75
CA GLY A 9 -6.44 5.96 -2.92
C GLY A 9 -5.92 6.20 -4.35
N ASN A 10 -6.30 7.33 -4.96
CA ASN A 10 -5.83 7.74 -6.29
C ASN A 10 -5.19 9.15 -6.26
N GLY A 11 -4.44 9.44 -5.19
CA GLY A 11 -3.76 10.71 -5.00
C GLY A 11 -2.37 10.78 -5.62
N THR A 12 -1.57 11.79 -5.24
CA THR A 12 -0.15 11.84 -5.62
C THR A 12 0.67 10.73 -4.95
N HIS A 13 0.34 10.38 -3.70
CA HIS A 13 0.98 9.29 -2.97
C HIS A 13 0.77 7.93 -3.66
N SER A 14 -0.41 7.66 -4.24
CA SER A 14 -0.70 6.40 -4.93
C SER A 14 0.16 6.20 -6.18
N LYS A 15 0.61 7.28 -6.83
CA LYS A 15 1.52 7.20 -7.98
C LYS A 15 2.86 6.61 -7.58
N VAL A 16 3.46 7.12 -6.49
CA VAL A 16 4.73 6.60 -5.95
C VAL A 16 4.57 5.16 -5.46
N VAL A 17 3.47 4.87 -4.76
CA VAL A 17 3.13 3.51 -4.31
C VAL A 17 3.00 2.55 -5.51
N SER A 18 2.40 2.99 -6.62
CA SER A 18 2.24 2.18 -7.83
C SER A 18 3.59 1.84 -8.47
N GLU A 19 4.52 2.79 -8.53
CA GLU A 19 5.88 2.55 -9.01
C GLU A 19 6.61 1.49 -8.15
N ILE A 20 6.53 1.64 -6.82
CA ILE A 20 7.12 0.68 -5.88
C ILE A 20 6.43 -0.69 -6.00
N ALA A 21 5.11 -0.73 -6.20
CA ALA A 21 4.39 -1.97 -6.40
C ALA A 21 4.92 -2.74 -7.63
N VAL A 22 5.17 -2.03 -8.74
CA VAL A 22 5.79 -2.61 -9.94
C VAL A 22 7.20 -3.11 -9.65
N GLU A 23 8.01 -2.36 -8.90
CA GLU A 23 9.35 -2.82 -8.46
C GLU A 23 9.28 -4.14 -7.68
N ASN A 24 8.23 -4.31 -6.86
CA ASN A 24 7.99 -5.51 -6.05
C ASN A 24 7.32 -6.66 -6.83
N GLY A 25 7.12 -6.50 -8.15
CA GLY A 25 6.55 -7.54 -9.00
C GLY A 25 5.03 -7.66 -8.94
N TYR A 26 4.33 -6.58 -8.59
CA TYR A 26 2.87 -6.48 -8.68
C TYR A 26 2.42 -5.74 -9.94
N THR A 27 1.19 -6.01 -10.36
CA THR A 27 0.46 -5.14 -11.29
C THR A 27 -0.52 -4.30 -10.49
N ALA A 28 -0.38 -2.97 -10.55
CA ALA A 28 -1.39 -2.06 -10.02
C ALA A 28 -2.67 -2.18 -10.88
N THR A 29 -3.63 -2.96 -10.40
CA THR A 29 -4.79 -3.44 -11.19
C THR A 29 -5.90 -2.39 -11.26
N GLY A 30 -5.95 -1.50 -10.27
CA GLY A 30 -6.84 -0.35 -10.27
C GLY A 30 -6.88 0.35 -8.92
N PHE A 31 -7.60 1.47 -8.88
CA PHE A 31 -7.68 2.34 -7.72
C PHE A 31 -9.08 2.34 -7.10
N ILE A 32 -9.17 2.49 -5.78
CA ILE A 32 -10.42 2.75 -5.05
C ILE A 32 -10.34 4.16 -4.47
N GLU A 33 -11.35 5.02 -4.64
CA GLU A 33 -11.28 6.42 -4.20
C GLU A 33 -12.56 6.88 -3.48
N SER A 34 -12.60 8.11 -2.96
CA SER A 34 -13.82 8.70 -2.39
C SER A 34 -14.88 9.04 -3.45
N SER A 35 -14.48 9.29 -4.70
CA SER A 35 -15.40 9.59 -5.80
C SER A 35 -14.97 8.88 -7.09
N ASN A 36 -15.94 8.49 -7.92
CA ASN A 36 -15.68 7.68 -9.12
C ASN A 36 -15.28 8.50 -10.37
N ASN A 37 -14.51 9.58 -10.18
CA ASN A 37 -14.28 10.58 -11.23
C ASN A 37 -12.89 10.47 -11.90
N GLN A 38 -12.06 9.52 -11.48
CA GLN A 38 -10.70 9.37 -11.98
C GLN A 38 -10.54 8.15 -12.91
N LYS A 39 -9.56 8.22 -13.82
CA LYS A 39 -9.23 7.10 -14.71
C LYS A 39 -8.70 5.92 -13.89
N ASN A 40 -9.01 4.69 -14.33
CA ASN A 40 -8.60 3.42 -13.72
C ASN A 40 -9.15 3.19 -12.29
N THR A 41 -10.23 3.87 -11.92
CA THR A 41 -10.94 3.63 -10.67
C THR A 41 -11.86 2.41 -10.81
N LEU A 42 -11.74 1.45 -9.88
CA LEU A 42 -12.57 0.25 -9.79
C LEU A 42 -13.89 0.51 -9.05
N GLY A 43 -13.91 1.54 -8.20
CA GLY A 43 -15.07 1.94 -7.41
C GLY A 43 -14.69 2.90 -6.30
N THR A 44 -15.65 3.16 -5.43
CA THR A 44 -15.48 4.03 -4.27
C THR A 44 -15.09 3.26 -3.01
N LEU A 45 -14.75 3.97 -1.92
CA LEU A 45 -14.50 3.35 -0.61
C LEU A 45 -15.66 2.48 -0.11
N SER A 46 -16.89 2.76 -0.55
CA SER A 46 -18.07 1.93 -0.23
C SER A 46 -18.10 0.61 -0.98
N ASP A 47 -17.33 0.47 -2.07
CA ASP A 47 -17.32 -0.69 -2.94
C ASP A 47 -16.23 -1.72 -2.58
N ILE A 48 -15.43 -1.47 -1.52
CA ILE A 48 -14.28 -2.31 -1.13
C ILE A 48 -14.68 -3.78 -0.99
N ASP A 49 -15.77 -4.09 -0.30
CA ASP A 49 -16.20 -5.47 -0.08
C ASP A 49 -16.66 -6.15 -1.39
N HIS A 50 -17.34 -5.39 -2.25
CA HIS A 50 -17.74 -5.86 -3.58
C HIS A 50 -16.50 -6.13 -4.47
N ILE A 51 -15.52 -5.24 -4.43
CA ILE A 51 -14.26 -5.37 -5.15
C ILE A 51 -13.48 -6.57 -4.63
N LYS A 52 -13.40 -6.78 -3.32
CA LYS A 52 -12.80 -7.98 -2.71
C LYS A 52 -13.43 -9.26 -3.27
N PHE A 53 -14.75 -9.31 -3.35
CA PHE A 53 -15.46 -10.48 -3.89
C PHE A 53 -15.19 -10.68 -5.39
N LYS A 54 -15.14 -9.59 -6.16
CA LYS A 54 -14.87 -9.63 -7.60
C LYS A 54 -13.42 -10.02 -7.93
N TYR A 55 -12.47 -9.68 -7.05
CA TYR A 55 -11.05 -10.01 -7.19
C TYR A 55 -10.56 -10.83 -5.99
N PRO A 56 -10.97 -12.11 -5.87
CA PRO A 56 -10.76 -12.92 -4.66
C PRO A 56 -9.28 -13.21 -4.36
N ASN A 57 -8.39 -13.05 -5.34
CA ASN A 57 -6.95 -13.25 -5.20
C ASN A 57 -6.16 -11.93 -5.17
N ALA A 58 -6.85 -10.78 -5.22
CA ALA A 58 -6.19 -9.50 -5.18
C ALA A 58 -5.60 -9.21 -3.81
N LEU A 59 -4.48 -8.51 -3.85
CA LEU A 59 -3.81 -7.96 -2.70
C LEU A 59 -4.15 -6.47 -2.58
N PHE A 60 -4.01 -5.90 -1.40
CA PHE A 60 -4.43 -4.52 -1.14
C PHE A 60 -3.29 -3.66 -0.57
N PHE A 61 -3.32 -2.37 -0.90
CA PHE A 61 -2.48 -1.36 -0.27
C PHE A 61 -3.28 -0.07 -0.08
N ILE A 62 -3.17 0.57 1.09
CA ILE A 62 -3.85 1.85 1.37
C ILE A 62 -2.88 3.00 1.09
N ALA A 63 -3.09 3.74 0.00
CA ALA A 63 -2.29 4.88 -0.42
C ALA A 63 -3.04 6.21 -0.23
N LEU A 64 -3.56 6.43 0.98
CA LEU A 64 -4.20 7.68 1.38
C LEU A 64 -3.21 8.58 2.12
N GLY A 65 -3.39 9.90 2.01
CA GLY A 65 -2.47 10.87 2.63
C GLY A 65 -2.75 11.19 4.10
N SER A 66 -3.85 10.70 4.67
CA SER A 66 -4.22 10.93 6.08
C SER A 66 -4.17 9.61 6.85
N ASN A 67 -3.42 9.63 7.95
CA ASN A 67 -3.24 8.49 8.83
C ASN A 67 -4.57 8.06 9.47
N GLU A 68 -5.46 9.02 9.73
CA GLU A 68 -6.81 8.78 10.26
C GLU A 68 -7.62 7.91 9.30
N PHE A 69 -7.68 8.29 8.02
CA PHE A 69 -8.39 7.50 7.00
C PHE A 69 -7.72 6.15 6.74
N ILE A 70 -6.39 6.08 6.73
CA ILE A 70 -5.68 4.80 6.62
C ILE A 70 -6.11 3.85 7.74
N LYS A 71 -6.11 4.35 8.98
CA LYS A 71 -6.50 3.59 10.16
C LYS A 71 -7.96 3.17 10.10
N GLU A 72 -8.86 4.07 9.68
CA GLU A 72 -10.28 3.77 9.54
C GLU A 72 -10.52 2.61 8.55
N ILE A 73 -9.91 2.67 7.36
CA ILE A 73 -10.04 1.64 6.34
C ILE A 73 -9.44 0.31 6.82
N ALA A 74 -8.26 0.34 7.43
CA ALA A 74 -7.61 -0.86 7.96
C ALA A 74 -8.46 -1.55 9.04
N ILE A 75 -9.09 -0.78 9.93
CA ILE A 75 -9.99 -1.30 10.97
C ILE A 75 -11.28 -1.86 10.37
N LYS A 76 -11.84 -1.18 9.37
CA LYS A 76 -13.11 -1.56 8.75
C LYS A 76 -12.99 -2.81 7.88
N HIS A 77 -11.83 -3.01 7.25
CA HIS A 77 -11.56 -4.13 6.35
C HIS A 77 -10.33 -4.94 6.81
N PRO A 78 -10.38 -5.57 8.01
CA PRO A 78 -9.24 -6.32 8.57
C PRO A 78 -8.99 -7.65 7.85
N ASP A 79 -9.93 -8.07 7.02
CA ASP A 79 -9.95 -9.31 6.25
C ASP A 79 -9.37 -9.16 4.84
N LEU A 80 -8.87 -7.98 4.48
CA LEU A 80 -8.07 -7.77 3.27
C LEU A 80 -6.63 -8.22 3.49
N VAL A 81 -6.01 -8.76 2.43
CA VAL A 81 -4.60 -9.15 2.48
C VAL A 81 -3.74 -7.94 2.08
N TYR A 82 -3.27 -7.20 3.08
CA TYR A 82 -2.42 -6.03 2.87
C TYR A 82 -0.97 -6.41 2.55
N ARG A 83 -0.35 -5.69 1.60
CA ARG A 83 1.07 -5.90 1.30
C ARG A 83 1.95 -4.81 1.86
N THR A 84 3.11 -5.25 2.33
CA THR A 84 4.26 -4.36 2.53
C THR A 84 4.93 -4.14 1.18
N LEU A 85 5.25 -2.88 0.89
CA LEU A 85 5.91 -2.46 -0.34
C LEU A 85 7.25 -1.83 0.02
N ILE A 86 8.35 -2.33 -0.56
CA ILE A 86 9.69 -1.83 -0.25
C ILE A 86 10.36 -1.45 -1.55
N SER A 87 10.72 -0.18 -1.73
CA SER A 87 11.49 0.23 -2.90
C SER A 87 12.81 -0.53 -2.99
N LYS A 88 13.21 -0.92 -4.21
CA LYS A 88 14.52 -1.54 -4.46
C LYS A 88 15.69 -0.65 -4.05
N SER A 89 15.49 0.66 -3.96
CA SER A 89 16.53 1.60 -3.57
C SER A 89 16.55 1.90 -2.06
N ALA A 90 15.66 1.31 -1.27
CA ALA A 90 15.70 1.39 0.18
C ALA A 90 16.68 0.34 0.75
N TYR A 91 17.34 0.68 1.85
CA TYR A 91 18.04 -0.30 2.67
C TYR A 91 17.16 -0.68 3.86
N VAL A 92 16.91 -1.97 4.03
CA VAL A 92 16.22 -2.52 5.20
C VAL A 92 17.12 -3.59 5.80
N SER A 93 17.52 -3.41 7.06
CA SER A 93 18.29 -4.41 7.78
C SER A 93 17.54 -5.76 7.81
N PRO A 94 18.21 -6.90 7.58
CA PRO A 94 17.59 -8.22 7.68
C PRO A 94 17.01 -8.53 9.07
N SER A 95 17.45 -7.83 10.12
CA SER A 95 16.91 -7.99 11.48
C SER A 95 15.78 -7.00 11.80
N ALA A 96 15.41 -6.10 10.89
CA ALA A 96 14.27 -5.23 11.06
C ALA A 96 12.95 -5.99 10.86
N SER A 97 11.93 -5.61 11.62
CA SER A 97 10.57 -6.15 11.50
C SER A 97 9.66 -5.12 10.88
N ILE A 98 9.04 -5.44 9.75
CA ILE A 98 8.09 -4.57 9.05
C ILE A 98 6.74 -5.28 8.97
N LYS A 99 5.71 -4.64 9.49
CA LYS A 99 4.34 -5.16 9.45
C LYS A 99 3.63 -4.84 8.13
N GLU A 100 2.47 -5.43 7.94
CA GLU A 100 1.67 -5.35 6.72
C GLU A 100 1.19 -3.93 6.38
N GLY A 101 0.83 -3.70 5.13
CA GLY A 101 0.31 -2.42 4.65
C GLY A 101 1.32 -1.26 4.70
N THR A 102 2.56 -1.51 5.11
CA THR A 102 3.62 -0.50 5.22
C THR A 102 4.31 -0.28 3.89
N VAL A 103 4.67 0.97 3.59
CA VAL A 103 5.55 1.31 2.46
C VAL A 103 6.87 1.89 2.95
N ILE A 104 7.96 1.37 2.39
CA ILE A 104 9.31 1.92 2.53
C ILE A 104 9.70 2.55 1.19
N MET A 105 9.73 3.88 1.16
CA MET A 105 9.97 4.67 -0.05
C MET A 105 11.43 4.64 -0.48
N HIS A 106 11.68 5.15 -1.68
CA HIS A 106 13.01 5.22 -2.27
C HIS A 106 14.04 5.84 -1.32
N ARG A 107 15.21 5.21 -1.22
CA ARG A 107 16.39 5.69 -0.50
C ARG A 107 16.21 5.80 1.02
N ALA A 108 15.11 5.28 1.57
CA ALA A 108 14.95 5.15 3.01
C ALA A 108 15.93 4.10 3.56
N VAL A 109 16.33 4.28 4.82
CA VAL A 109 17.21 3.38 5.57
C VAL A 109 16.49 2.94 6.83
N VAL A 110 16.30 1.64 7.00
CA VAL A 110 15.75 1.03 8.23
C VAL A 110 16.84 0.18 8.87
N ASN A 111 17.34 0.62 10.03
CA ASN A 111 18.48 0.00 10.69
C ASN A 111 18.16 -1.29 11.44
N THR A 112 19.22 -1.93 11.92
CA THR A 112 19.22 -3.16 12.72
C THR A 112 18.23 -3.09 13.87
N ASN A 113 17.38 -4.12 13.98
CA ASN A 113 16.40 -4.34 15.04
C ASN A 113 15.28 -3.28 15.12
N ALA A 114 15.15 -2.41 14.12
CA ALA A 114 14.01 -1.50 14.04
C ALA A 114 12.69 -2.29 13.90
N THR A 115 11.63 -1.77 14.52
CA THR A 115 10.27 -2.32 14.40
C THR A 115 9.35 -1.26 13.80
N ILE A 116 8.82 -1.55 12.61
CA ILE A 116 7.87 -0.70 11.90
C ILE A 116 6.47 -1.31 11.97
N GLY A 117 5.52 -0.56 12.52
CA GLY A 117 4.13 -0.98 12.69
C GLY A 117 3.37 -1.11 11.37
N SER A 118 2.13 -1.64 11.42
CA SER A 118 1.30 -1.82 10.22
C SER A 118 0.87 -0.48 9.63
N HIS A 119 0.69 -0.45 8.32
CA HIS A 119 0.24 0.74 7.58
C HIS A 119 1.11 1.99 7.77
N SER A 120 2.40 1.80 8.07
CA SER A 120 3.35 2.89 8.21
C SER A 120 3.81 3.41 6.85
N ILE A 121 4.18 4.69 6.80
CA ILE A 121 4.81 5.31 5.63
C ILE A 121 6.20 5.77 6.03
N ILE A 122 7.23 5.03 5.59
CA ILE A 122 8.62 5.46 5.72
C ILE A 122 8.99 6.20 4.45
N ASN A 123 9.01 7.53 4.55
CA ASN A 123 9.06 8.42 3.39
C ASN A 123 10.45 8.45 2.72
N THR A 124 10.51 9.02 1.53
CA THR A 124 11.71 9.07 0.69
C THR A 124 12.90 9.63 1.46
N GLY A 125 14.00 8.88 1.51
CA GLY A 125 15.22 9.29 2.21
C GLY A 125 15.15 9.33 3.74
N ALA A 126 14.07 8.85 4.36
CA ALA A 126 13.98 8.77 5.83
C ALA A 126 15.00 7.76 6.38
N ILE A 127 15.53 8.05 7.58
CA ILE A 127 16.47 7.17 8.29
C ILE A 127 15.83 6.81 9.62
N ILE A 128 15.65 5.51 9.86
CA ILE A 128 15.06 4.91 11.06
C ILE A 128 16.09 4.07 11.77
#